data_AF-A0A9E2GJK7-F1
#
_entry.id   AF-A0A9E2GJK7-F1
#
_cell.length_a   1.000
_cell.length_b   1.000
_cell.length_c   1.000
_cell.angle_alpha   90.00
_cell.angle_beta   90.00
_cell.angle_gamma   90.00
#
_symmetry.space_group_name_H-M   'P 1'
#
loop_
_entity.id
_entity.type
_entity.pdbx_description
1 polymer ?
#
loop_
_entity_poly.entity_id
_entity_poly.type
_entity_poly.pdbx_seq_one_letter_code
_entity_poly.pdbx_strand_id
1 'polypeptide(L)'
;MPHLLNVTNPSAMDTVKENVIFTNCALTDDGDIWWEGMDGAPPSHAIDWKGRDWTPASKEPAAHANSRFTAPAGQCPVICPDWEKPQGVPIDIFVFGGRRTSVMPLIHEAYSWDHGVFMGATASSETTAANIGAVGDLRRDPFAMKPFCGYNMADYFRHWLTMGDRFGKHAPRIFYVNWFRKSQEGKWLWPGFGDNSRVLKWMCERVDGKAGAIETPIGLMPKEGDIDLTGLAIPAADLRELLRVDANAWKAEISDIEKHFGQFGDRLPERLRKQLNDLGKRLG
;
A
#
# COMPACT_ATOMS: atom_id res chain seq x y z
N MET A 1 -3.85 3.55 -15.74
CA MET A 1 -3.70 2.46 -16.73
C MET A 1 -2.28 1.92 -16.79
N PRO A 2 -1.21 2.75 -16.83
CA PRO A 2 0.14 2.23 -17.02
C PRO A 2 0.46 1.13 -16.01
N HIS A 3 1.06 0.04 -16.50
CA HIS A 3 1.36 -1.19 -15.75
C HIS A 3 0.18 -2.10 -15.39
N LEU A 4 -1.04 -1.81 -15.85
CA LEU A 4 -2.14 -2.78 -15.84
C LEU A 4 -1.92 -3.81 -16.96
N LEU A 5 -1.75 -5.07 -16.57
CA LEU A 5 -1.45 -6.22 -17.41
C LEU A 5 -2.20 -7.43 -16.88
N ASN A 6 -2.39 -8.48 -17.70
CA ASN A 6 -2.93 -9.76 -17.23
C ASN A 6 -2.08 -10.37 -16.12
N VAL A 7 -0.75 -10.20 -16.16
CA VAL A 7 0.15 -10.73 -15.12
C VAL A 7 0.09 -9.92 -13.81
N THR A 8 -0.32 -8.66 -13.84
CA THR A 8 -0.38 -7.80 -12.65
C THR A 8 -1.76 -7.75 -12.02
N ASN A 9 -2.83 -7.76 -12.83
CA ASN A 9 -4.21 -7.78 -12.36
C ASN A 9 -5.17 -8.33 -13.46
N PRO A 10 -5.28 -9.67 -13.58
CA PRO A 10 -6.12 -10.29 -14.61
C PRO A 10 -7.62 -9.99 -14.39
N SER A 11 -8.08 -9.91 -13.14
CA SER A 11 -9.48 -9.57 -12.85
C SER A 11 -9.85 -8.19 -13.36
N ALA A 12 -8.96 -7.20 -13.26
CA ALA A 12 -9.19 -5.88 -13.85
C ALA A 12 -9.18 -5.93 -15.38
N MET A 13 -8.28 -6.71 -16.01
CA MET A 13 -8.30 -6.91 -17.47
C MET A 13 -9.61 -7.56 -17.95
N ASP A 14 -10.15 -8.52 -17.20
CA ASP A 14 -11.46 -9.11 -17.47
C ASP A 14 -12.61 -8.11 -17.27
N THR A 15 -12.50 -7.25 -16.26
CA THR A 15 -13.51 -6.22 -15.95
C THR A 15 -13.65 -5.20 -17.08
N VAL A 16 -12.54 -4.86 -17.76
CA VAL A 16 -12.50 -3.75 -18.71
C VAL A 16 -12.79 -4.13 -20.17
N LYS A 17 -13.34 -5.33 -20.42
CA LYS A 17 -13.64 -5.81 -21.77
C LYS A 17 -14.84 -5.14 -22.45
N GLU A 18 -15.78 -4.61 -21.66
CA GLU A 18 -17.00 -3.99 -22.18
C GLU A 18 -17.55 -2.90 -21.25
N ASN A 19 -18.38 -1.99 -21.77
CA ASN A 19 -19.04 -0.91 -21.01
C ASN A 19 -18.08 0.00 -20.22
N VAL A 20 -16.88 0.25 -20.77
CA VAL A 20 -15.84 1.04 -20.12
C VAL A 20 -15.70 2.41 -20.75
N ILE A 21 -15.49 3.42 -19.91
CA ILE A 21 -14.99 4.72 -20.34
C ILE A 21 -13.49 4.80 -20.05
N PHE A 22 -12.69 4.93 -21.11
CA PHE A 22 -11.25 5.18 -21.00
C PHE A 22 -10.97 6.68 -21.09
N THR A 23 -10.03 7.18 -20.29
CA THR A 23 -9.64 8.60 -20.27
C THR A 23 -8.13 8.73 -20.36
N ASN A 24 -7.67 9.53 -21.32
CA ASN A 24 -6.26 9.81 -21.62
C ASN A 24 -5.39 8.56 -21.93
N CYS A 25 -5.98 7.55 -22.56
CA CYS A 25 -5.25 6.42 -23.16
C CYS A 25 -4.88 6.74 -24.62
N ALA A 26 -3.99 5.94 -25.22
CA ALA A 26 -3.79 5.98 -26.66
C ALA A 26 -4.94 5.24 -27.38
N LEU A 27 -5.22 5.64 -28.61
CA LEU A 27 -6.20 5.03 -29.51
C LEU A 27 -5.45 4.36 -30.68
N THR A 28 -5.59 3.06 -30.85
CA THR A 28 -4.97 2.31 -31.95
C THR A 28 -5.73 2.51 -33.26
N ASP A 29 -5.10 2.20 -34.38
CA ASP A 29 -5.68 2.38 -35.72
C ASP A 29 -6.93 1.53 -35.97
N ASP A 30 -7.08 0.41 -35.27
CA ASP A 30 -8.25 -0.47 -35.30
C ASP A 30 -9.35 -0.07 -34.29
N GLY A 31 -9.17 1.04 -33.59
CA GLY A 31 -10.16 1.62 -32.69
C GLY A 31 -10.15 1.06 -31.26
N ASP A 32 -9.11 0.33 -30.87
CA ASP A 32 -8.88 -0.13 -29.51
C ASP A 32 -8.02 0.85 -28.70
N ILE A 33 -7.80 0.56 -27.42
CA ILE A 33 -6.97 1.34 -26.53
C ILE A 33 -5.55 0.79 -26.41
N TRP A 34 -4.62 1.65 -26.01
CA TRP A 34 -3.28 1.22 -25.59
C TRP A 34 -2.71 2.11 -24.49
N TRP A 35 -1.82 1.55 -23.67
CA TRP A 35 -1.02 2.27 -22.68
C TRP A 35 0.33 1.58 -22.44
N GLU A 36 1.24 2.32 -21.80
CA GLU A 36 2.57 1.84 -21.48
C GLU A 36 2.53 0.60 -20.58
N GLY A 37 3.14 -0.47 -21.09
CA GLY A 37 3.17 -1.76 -20.41
C GLY A 37 1.79 -2.39 -20.33
N MET A 38 0.99 -2.32 -21.40
CA MET A 38 -0.11 -3.25 -21.69
C MET A 38 0.46 -4.55 -22.32
N ASP A 39 -0.29 -5.66 -22.30
CA ASP A 39 0.19 -6.94 -22.82
C ASP A 39 0.36 -6.87 -24.34
N GLY A 40 1.40 -7.55 -24.86
CA GLY A 40 1.72 -7.57 -26.28
C GLY A 40 2.75 -6.53 -26.70
N ALA A 41 3.03 -6.47 -28.01
CA ALA A 41 3.93 -5.47 -28.57
C ALA A 41 3.23 -4.09 -28.62
N PRO A 42 3.96 -2.98 -28.43
CA PRO A 42 3.39 -1.66 -28.69
C PRO A 42 2.93 -1.57 -30.16
N PRO A 43 1.82 -0.87 -30.44
CA PRO A 43 1.35 -0.72 -31.81
C PRO A 43 2.40 0.06 -32.63
N SER A 44 2.51 -0.25 -33.92
CA SER A 44 3.41 0.50 -34.81
C SER A 44 3.02 1.97 -34.95
N HIS A 45 1.72 2.25 -34.78
CA HIS A 45 1.11 3.57 -34.82
C HIS A 45 -0.11 3.63 -33.90
N ALA A 46 -0.33 4.78 -33.26
CA ALA A 46 -1.52 5.09 -32.47
C ALA A 46 -1.72 6.61 -32.42
N ILE A 47 -2.89 7.07 -31.99
CA ILE A 47 -3.12 8.44 -31.59
C ILE A 47 -2.88 8.55 -30.08
N ASP A 48 -1.95 9.41 -29.65
CA ASP A 48 -1.68 9.61 -28.23
C ASP A 48 -2.83 10.32 -27.50
N TRP A 49 -2.75 10.35 -26.17
CA TRP A 49 -3.73 11.00 -25.30
C TRP A 49 -3.91 12.51 -25.54
N LYS A 50 -3.01 13.16 -26.31
CA LYS A 50 -3.10 14.57 -26.72
C LYS A 50 -3.69 14.72 -28.13
N GLY A 51 -4.05 13.64 -28.81
CA GLY A 51 -4.60 13.65 -30.17
C GLY A 51 -3.55 13.76 -31.27
N ARG A 52 -2.29 13.37 -31.02
CA ARG A 52 -1.19 13.42 -32.00
C ARG A 52 -0.80 12.02 -32.44
N ASP A 53 -0.25 11.88 -33.65
CA ASP A 53 0.35 10.62 -34.10
C ASP A 53 1.48 10.18 -33.15
N TRP A 54 1.48 8.91 -32.81
CA TRP A 54 2.44 8.27 -31.92
C TRP A 54 2.98 7.00 -32.54
N THR A 55 4.27 6.78 -32.35
CA THR A 55 4.96 5.53 -32.71
C THR A 55 5.86 5.13 -31.54
N PRO A 56 6.36 3.88 -31.48
CA PRO A 56 7.33 3.48 -30.46
C PRO A 56 8.63 4.32 -30.44
N ALA A 57 8.91 5.08 -31.49
CA ALA A 57 10.06 6.00 -31.56
C ALA A 57 9.77 7.39 -30.96
N SER A 58 8.51 7.69 -30.63
CA SER A 58 8.10 8.95 -30.01
C SER A 58 8.74 9.12 -28.63
N LYS A 59 9.14 10.36 -28.30
CA LYS A 59 9.77 10.67 -27.01
C LYS A 59 8.79 10.73 -25.85
N GLU A 60 7.54 11.05 -26.13
CA GLU A 60 6.49 11.18 -25.13
C GLU A 60 5.67 9.89 -25.04
N PRO A 61 5.18 9.53 -23.83
CA PRO A 61 4.23 8.43 -23.66
C PRO A 61 2.95 8.61 -24.49
N ALA A 62 2.43 7.49 -25.01
CA ALA A 62 1.17 7.45 -25.75
C ALA A 62 -0.03 7.64 -24.82
N ALA A 63 0.00 7.09 -23.60
CA ALA A 63 -1.01 7.33 -22.58
C ALA A 63 -0.50 8.27 -21.49
N HIS A 64 -1.39 9.05 -20.89
CA HIS A 64 -1.02 9.88 -19.74
C HIS A 64 -0.64 8.99 -18.54
N ALA A 65 0.36 9.37 -17.74
CA ALA A 65 0.79 8.59 -16.57
C ALA A 65 -0.33 8.34 -15.54
N ASN A 66 -1.32 9.26 -15.48
CA ASN A 66 -2.53 9.16 -14.66
C ASN A 66 -3.80 8.82 -15.48
N SER A 67 -3.67 8.21 -16.66
CA SER A 67 -4.81 7.73 -17.45
C SER A 67 -5.63 6.70 -16.67
N ARG A 68 -6.93 6.61 -16.96
CA ARG A 68 -7.91 5.84 -16.17
C ARG A 68 -8.86 5.04 -17.04
N PHE A 69 -9.40 4.00 -16.44
CA PHE A 69 -10.61 3.32 -16.88
C PHE A 69 -11.70 3.55 -15.84
N THR A 70 -12.95 3.66 -16.30
CA THR A 70 -14.15 3.69 -15.46
C THR A 70 -15.08 2.60 -15.96
N ALA A 71 -15.27 1.57 -15.14
CA ALA A 71 -16.05 0.38 -15.49
C ALA A 71 -17.06 0.04 -14.38
N PRO A 72 -18.18 -0.64 -14.70
CA PRO A 72 -19.13 -1.13 -13.71
C PRO A 72 -18.47 -2.14 -12.76
N ALA A 73 -18.63 -1.95 -11.45
CA ALA A 73 -18.05 -2.86 -10.45
C ALA A 73 -18.57 -4.30 -10.59
N GLY A 74 -19.85 -4.47 -10.97
CA GLY A 74 -20.48 -5.77 -11.17
C GLY A 74 -19.89 -6.61 -12.33
N GLN A 75 -19.06 -6.02 -13.19
CA GLN A 75 -18.32 -6.76 -14.23
C GLN A 75 -17.05 -7.44 -13.70
N CYS A 76 -16.63 -7.13 -12.48
CA CYS A 76 -15.44 -7.76 -11.91
C CYS A 76 -15.72 -9.25 -11.64
N PRO A 77 -14.97 -10.20 -12.25
CA PRO A 77 -15.26 -11.63 -12.16
C PRO A 77 -15.08 -12.21 -10.75
N VAL A 78 -14.45 -11.45 -9.85
CA VAL A 78 -14.19 -11.81 -8.45
C VAL A 78 -14.88 -10.86 -7.47
N ILE A 79 -15.91 -10.14 -7.92
CA ILE A 79 -16.71 -9.27 -7.05
C ILE A 79 -17.35 -10.10 -5.92
N CYS A 80 -17.29 -9.59 -4.69
CA CYS A 80 -17.90 -10.27 -3.55
C CYS A 80 -19.43 -10.30 -3.74
N PRO A 81 -20.12 -11.43 -3.55
CA PRO A 81 -21.59 -11.49 -3.57
C PRO A 81 -22.27 -10.53 -2.59
N ASP A 82 -21.53 -10.11 -1.55
CA ASP A 82 -22.01 -9.25 -0.47
C ASP A 82 -21.72 -7.76 -0.69
N TRP A 83 -21.15 -7.37 -1.84
CA TRP A 83 -20.65 -6.00 -2.07
C TRP A 83 -21.72 -4.90 -1.98
N GLU A 84 -22.99 -5.23 -2.23
CA GLU A 84 -24.16 -4.33 -2.11
C GLU A 84 -25.00 -4.58 -0.86
N LYS A 85 -24.58 -5.48 0.06
CA LYS A 85 -25.35 -5.73 1.27
C LYS A 85 -25.40 -4.47 2.13
N PRO A 86 -26.60 -3.94 2.46
CA PRO A 86 -26.72 -2.71 3.22
C PRO A 86 -26.22 -2.84 4.67
N GLN A 87 -26.07 -4.07 5.18
CA GLN A 87 -25.50 -4.36 6.49
C GLN A 87 -23.96 -4.22 6.51
N GLY A 88 -23.33 -4.15 5.34
CA GLY A 88 -21.88 -4.21 5.18
C GLY A 88 -21.32 -5.61 5.41
N VAL A 89 -19.99 -5.68 5.48
CA VAL A 89 -19.22 -6.89 5.80
C VAL A 89 -18.43 -6.67 7.09
N PRO A 90 -18.29 -7.70 7.96
CA PRO A 90 -17.43 -7.60 9.12
C PRO A 90 -15.97 -7.40 8.67
N ILE A 91 -15.25 -6.53 9.37
CA ILE A 91 -13.84 -6.24 9.11
C ILE A 91 -13.03 -6.84 10.24
N ASP A 92 -12.18 -7.83 9.94
CA ASP A 92 -11.29 -8.45 10.94
C ASP A 92 -9.88 -7.84 10.94
N ILE A 93 -9.50 -7.21 9.83
CA ILE A 93 -8.15 -6.71 9.58
C ILE A 93 -8.20 -5.31 8.96
N PHE A 94 -7.44 -4.38 9.53
CA PHE A 94 -6.99 -3.18 8.83
C PHE A 94 -5.54 -3.34 8.39
N VAL A 95 -5.24 -2.93 7.16
CA VAL A 95 -3.87 -2.93 6.61
C VAL A 95 -3.50 -1.52 6.18
N PHE A 96 -2.45 -0.97 6.79
CA PHE A 96 -1.77 0.21 6.29
C PHE A 96 -0.59 -0.19 5.42
N GLY A 97 -0.15 0.73 4.57
CA GLY A 97 1.03 0.50 3.75
C GLY A 97 1.39 1.75 2.96
N GLY A 98 2.61 1.76 2.44
CA GLY A 98 3.12 2.83 1.63
C GLY A 98 4.33 2.36 0.86
N ARG A 99 4.70 3.07 -0.21
CA ARG A 99 5.92 2.77 -0.97
C ARG A 99 7.14 3.18 -0.17
N ARG A 100 7.89 2.22 0.34
CA ARG A 100 9.10 2.44 1.13
C ARG A 100 10.22 1.54 0.60
N THR A 101 11.21 2.11 -0.08
CA THR A 101 12.32 1.30 -0.64
C THR A 101 13.26 0.78 0.43
N SER A 102 13.27 1.40 1.61
CA SER A 102 14.07 1.02 2.77
C SER A 102 13.28 1.16 4.09
N VAL A 103 13.90 0.74 5.20
CA VAL A 103 13.41 0.83 6.59
C VAL A 103 12.25 -0.10 6.94
N MET A 104 11.15 -0.04 6.18
CA MET A 104 9.93 -0.80 6.48
C MET A 104 10.07 -2.26 6.01
N PRO A 105 9.85 -3.27 6.89
CA PRO A 105 9.83 -4.66 6.46
C PRO A 105 8.54 -5.00 5.71
N LEU A 106 8.50 -6.18 5.09
CA LEU A 106 7.35 -6.66 4.30
C LEU A 106 6.01 -6.53 5.02
N ILE A 107 5.98 -6.91 6.30
CA ILE A 107 4.78 -6.97 7.12
C ILE A 107 5.16 -6.88 8.58
N HIS A 108 4.39 -6.12 9.36
CA HIS A 108 4.36 -6.22 10.81
C HIS A 108 2.96 -5.93 11.34
N GLU A 109 2.64 -6.51 12.49
CA GLU A 109 1.37 -6.34 13.18
C GLU A 109 1.54 -5.40 14.38
N ALA A 110 0.53 -4.58 14.67
CA ALA A 110 0.53 -3.74 15.86
C ALA A 110 0.34 -4.54 17.16
N TYR A 111 1.00 -4.14 18.25
CA TYR A 111 0.77 -4.74 19.57
C TYR A 111 -0.62 -4.47 20.14
N SER A 112 -1.23 -3.36 19.75
CA SER A 112 -2.50 -2.88 20.26
C SER A 112 -3.17 -1.94 19.26
N TRP A 113 -4.44 -1.63 19.49
CA TRP A 113 -5.18 -0.67 18.67
C TRP A 113 -4.46 0.69 18.61
N ASP A 114 -4.06 1.26 19.75
CA ASP A 114 -3.34 2.55 19.81
C ASP A 114 -2.06 2.53 19.00
N HIS A 115 -1.31 1.42 19.07
CA HIS A 115 -0.10 1.26 18.29
C HIS A 115 -0.42 1.17 16.79
N GLY A 116 -1.52 0.51 16.41
CA GLY A 116 -1.99 0.48 15.02
C GLY A 116 -2.50 1.85 14.53
N VAL A 117 -3.17 2.63 15.37
CA VAL A 117 -3.51 4.03 15.06
C VAL A 117 -2.23 4.85 14.90
N PHE A 118 -1.20 4.63 15.72
CA PHE A 118 0.10 5.27 15.54
C PHE A 118 0.76 4.88 14.20
N MET A 119 0.71 3.61 13.79
CA MET A 119 1.17 3.17 12.47
C MET A 119 0.43 3.90 11.35
N GLY A 120 -0.91 3.97 11.42
CA GLY A 120 -1.71 4.70 10.45
C GLY A 120 -1.39 6.19 10.45
N ALA A 121 -1.27 6.82 11.62
CA ALA A 121 -0.99 8.25 11.78
C ALA A 121 0.39 8.64 11.27
N THR A 122 1.34 7.71 11.29
CA THR A 122 2.72 7.92 10.85
C THR A 122 3.01 7.31 9.48
N ALA A 123 2.00 6.73 8.80
CA ALA A 123 2.19 6.12 7.50
C ALA A 123 2.86 7.09 6.52
N SER A 124 3.84 6.59 5.78
CA SER A 124 4.56 7.37 4.78
C SER A 124 4.80 6.56 3.52
N SER A 125 4.87 7.29 2.42
CA SER A 125 5.13 6.75 1.10
C SER A 125 6.05 7.71 0.36
N GLU A 126 6.99 7.16 -0.38
CA GLU A 126 7.69 7.89 -1.44
C GLU A 126 6.67 8.44 -2.43
N THR A 127 6.90 9.66 -2.90
CA THR A 127 6.07 10.30 -3.92
C THR A 127 6.08 9.51 -5.23
N THR A 128 4.89 9.29 -5.78
CA THR A 128 4.68 8.71 -7.12
C THR A 128 4.32 9.82 -8.13
N ALA A 129 4.29 9.48 -9.42
CA ALA A 129 3.92 10.40 -10.49
C ALA A 129 2.49 10.99 -10.38
N ALA A 130 1.64 10.43 -9.51
CA ALA A 130 0.28 10.93 -9.28
C ALA A 130 0.23 12.12 -8.29
N ASN A 131 1.31 12.40 -7.58
CA ASN A 131 1.37 13.49 -6.59
C ASN A 131 2.03 14.74 -7.18
N ILE A 132 1.54 15.92 -6.80
CA ILE A 132 2.19 17.21 -7.07
C ILE A 132 3.41 17.32 -6.15
N GLY A 133 4.59 16.93 -6.61
CA GLY A 133 5.87 16.97 -5.88
C GLY A 133 7.01 16.27 -6.63
N ALA A 134 8.27 16.45 -6.19
CA ALA A 134 9.41 15.73 -6.75
C ALA A 134 9.31 14.24 -6.45
N VAL A 135 9.60 13.37 -7.43
CA VAL A 135 9.55 11.91 -7.29
C VAL A 135 10.67 11.41 -6.40
N GLY A 136 10.34 10.58 -5.39
CA GLY A 136 11.31 9.95 -4.48
C GLY A 136 11.40 10.58 -3.08
N ASP A 137 10.77 11.74 -2.86
CA ASP A 137 10.69 12.34 -1.52
C ASP A 137 9.75 11.53 -0.62
N LEU A 138 10.19 11.28 0.62
CA LEU A 138 9.35 10.63 1.62
C LEU A 138 8.27 11.62 2.10
N ARG A 139 7.01 11.26 1.92
CA ARG A 139 5.86 12.06 2.38
C ARG A 139 5.06 11.27 3.40
N ARG A 140 4.80 11.88 4.57
CA ARG A 140 3.77 11.39 5.51
C ARG A 140 2.39 11.56 4.88
N ASP A 141 1.65 10.46 4.83
CA ASP A 141 0.27 10.37 4.35
C ASP A 141 -0.55 9.56 5.36
N PRO A 142 -0.92 10.19 6.50
CA PRO A 142 -1.59 9.51 7.59
C PRO A 142 -2.86 8.82 7.11
N PHE A 143 -2.96 7.51 7.35
CA PHE A 143 -4.09 6.65 6.93
C PHE A 143 -4.39 6.68 5.42
N ALA A 144 -3.45 7.14 4.57
CA ALA A 144 -3.69 7.48 3.17
C ALA A 144 -4.83 8.51 2.98
N MET A 145 -5.06 9.38 3.97
CA MET A 145 -6.18 10.32 4.05
C MET A 145 -5.75 11.78 3.93
N LYS A 146 -4.46 12.08 3.70
CA LYS A 146 -3.98 13.46 3.63
C LYS A 146 -4.72 14.35 2.62
N PRO A 147 -5.06 13.90 1.40
CA PRO A 147 -5.83 14.74 0.46
C PRO A 147 -7.36 14.64 0.65
N PHE A 148 -7.85 13.81 1.58
CA PHE A 148 -9.28 13.47 1.71
C PHE A 148 -9.88 13.79 3.08
N CYS A 149 -9.07 14.10 4.09
CA CYS A 149 -9.56 14.38 5.43
C CYS A 149 -10.36 15.69 5.45
N GLY A 150 -11.68 15.57 5.62
CA GLY A 150 -12.62 16.71 5.58
C GLY A 150 -12.67 17.57 6.84
N TYR A 151 -11.84 17.28 7.85
CA TYR A 151 -11.73 18.04 9.10
C TYR A 151 -10.30 17.96 9.65
N ASN A 152 -10.05 18.51 10.84
CA ASN A 152 -8.71 18.52 11.42
C ASN A 152 -8.16 17.09 11.63
N MET A 153 -6.97 16.82 11.09
CA MET A 153 -6.37 15.48 11.11
C MET A 153 -6.07 14.97 12.54
N ALA A 154 -5.77 15.85 13.50
CA ALA A 154 -5.56 15.44 14.90
C ALA A 154 -6.87 14.96 15.56
N ASP A 155 -7.99 15.58 15.19
CA ASP A 155 -9.32 15.13 15.61
C ASP A 155 -9.69 13.82 14.91
N TYR A 156 -9.25 13.61 13.66
CA TYR A 156 -9.37 12.33 12.94
C TYR A 156 -8.60 11.21 13.64
N PHE A 157 -7.38 11.46 14.09
CA PHE A 157 -6.63 10.50 14.91
C PHE A 157 -7.34 10.17 16.21
N ARG A 158 -7.90 11.19 16.89
CA ARG A 158 -8.70 11.00 18.10
C ARG A 158 -9.91 10.13 17.85
N HIS A 159 -10.60 10.32 16.72
CA HIS A 159 -11.73 9.49 16.33
C HIS A 159 -11.35 8.01 16.22
N TRP A 160 -10.24 7.69 15.56
CA TRP A 160 -9.71 6.33 15.48
C TRP A 160 -9.44 5.72 16.86
N LEU A 161 -8.81 6.47 17.76
CA LEU A 161 -8.56 6.02 19.14
C LEU A 161 -9.87 5.71 19.87
N THR A 162 -10.86 6.59 19.77
CA THR A 162 -12.20 6.40 20.35
C THR A 162 -12.93 5.18 19.76
N MET A 163 -12.76 4.89 18.48
CA MET A 163 -13.33 3.68 17.88
C MET A 163 -12.73 2.41 18.47
N GLY A 164 -11.43 2.38 18.76
CA GLY A 164 -10.80 1.27 19.48
C GLY A 164 -11.40 1.04 20.86
N ASP A 165 -11.65 2.12 21.60
CA ASP A 165 -12.29 2.05 22.92
C ASP A 165 -13.72 1.46 22.81
N ARG A 166 -14.44 1.74 21.72
CA ARG A 166 -15.79 1.20 21.46
C ARG A 166 -15.77 -0.27 21.05
N PHE A 167 -14.82 -0.67 20.19
CA PHE A 167 -14.70 -2.06 19.76
C PHE A 167 -14.19 -2.97 20.88
N GLY A 168 -13.30 -2.46 21.75
CA GLY A 168 -12.70 -3.22 22.84
C GLY A 168 -12.03 -4.49 22.32
N LYS A 169 -12.40 -5.65 22.88
CA LYS A 169 -11.85 -6.96 22.47
C LYS A 169 -12.23 -7.39 21.05
N HIS A 170 -13.20 -6.72 20.43
CA HIS A 170 -13.66 -6.98 19.06
C HIS A 170 -12.97 -6.04 18.05
N ALA A 171 -11.99 -5.25 18.48
CA ALA A 171 -11.24 -4.39 17.59
C ALA A 171 -10.53 -5.21 16.50
N PRO A 172 -10.67 -4.85 15.22
CA PRO A 172 -9.92 -5.50 14.14
C PRO A 172 -8.42 -5.38 14.36
N ARG A 173 -7.66 -6.37 13.91
CA ARG A 173 -6.19 -6.32 14.01
C ARG A 173 -5.63 -5.36 12.98
N ILE A 174 -4.57 -4.65 13.36
CA ILE A 174 -3.93 -3.66 12.49
C ILE A 174 -2.57 -4.17 12.07
N PHE A 175 -2.33 -4.19 10.76
CA PHE A 175 -1.07 -4.55 10.15
C PHE A 175 -0.53 -3.40 9.30
N TYR A 176 0.77 -3.42 9.05
CA TYR A 176 1.42 -2.52 8.12
C TYR A 176 2.29 -3.33 7.14
N VAL A 177 2.06 -3.13 5.85
CA VAL A 177 2.79 -3.80 4.76
C VAL A 177 3.73 -2.86 4.01
N ASN A 178 4.78 -3.44 3.44
CA ASN A 178 5.62 -2.78 2.45
C ASN A 178 6.02 -3.75 1.34
N TRP A 179 5.33 -3.66 0.20
CA TRP A 179 5.64 -4.46 -1.00
C TRP A 179 6.88 -3.97 -1.76
N PHE A 180 7.41 -2.82 -1.37
CA PHE A 180 8.32 -2.01 -2.20
C PHE A 180 9.74 -1.98 -1.65
N ARG A 181 10.10 -2.86 -0.71
CA ARG A 181 11.48 -2.88 -0.22
C ARG A 181 12.45 -3.31 -1.33
N LYS A 182 13.56 -2.59 -1.45
CA LYS A 182 14.63 -2.88 -2.39
C LYS A 182 15.90 -3.36 -1.69
N SER A 183 16.71 -4.12 -2.42
CA SER A 183 18.09 -4.41 -2.04
C SER A 183 18.96 -3.15 -2.17
N GLN A 184 20.22 -3.23 -1.71
CA GLN A 184 21.20 -2.15 -1.87
C GLN A 184 21.49 -1.85 -3.35
N GLU A 185 21.37 -2.87 -4.20
CA GLU A 185 21.53 -2.78 -5.66
C GLU A 185 20.25 -2.29 -6.38
N GLY A 186 19.19 -1.94 -5.63
CA GLY A 186 17.97 -1.37 -6.19
C GLY A 186 16.97 -2.37 -6.76
N LYS A 187 17.19 -3.67 -6.56
CA LYS A 187 16.29 -4.77 -6.96
C LYS A 187 15.12 -4.88 -5.98
N TRP A 188 13.89 -5.07 -6.46
CA TRP A 188 12.75 -5.39 -5.60
C TRP A 188 12.94 -6.75 -4.93
N LEU A 189 12.77 -6.80 -3.60
CA LEU A 189 12.96 -8.04 -2.82
C LEU A 189 11.72 -8.94 -2.81
N TRP A 190 10.54 -8.36 -3.04
CA TRP A 190 9.27 -9.07 -3.05
C TRP A 190 8.61 -8.99 -4.44
N PRO A 191 8.10 -10.10 -5.00
CA PRO A 191 7.48 -10.11 -6.32
C PRO A 191 6.17 -9.30 -6.39
N GLY A 192 5.43 -9.18 -5.28
CA GLY A 192 4.21 -8.39 -5.24
C GLY A 192 3.00 -9.08 -5.88
N PHE A 193 2.01 -8.27 -6.30
CA PHE A 193 0.81 -8.72 -7.02
C PHE A 193 0.13 -9.95 -6.37
N GLY A 194 -0.04 -11.04 -7.11
CA GLY A 194 -0.68 -12.26 -6.63
C GLY A 194 0.03 -12.90 -5.44
N ASP A 195 1.36 -12.76 -5.33
CA ASP A 195 2.13 -13.32 -4.23
C ASP A 195 1.88 -12.59 -2.90
N ASN A 196 1.33 -11.37 -2.91
CA ASN A 196 0.87 -10.70 -1.69
C ASN A 196 -0.15 -11.53 -0.91
N SER A 197 -0.87 -12.45 -1.58
CA SER A 197 -1.76 -13.43 -0.93
C SER A 197 -1.06 -14.26 0.15
N ARG A 198 0.25 -14.51 0.04
CA ARG A 198 1.05 -15.24 1.04
C ARG A 198 1.17 -14.47 2.35
N VAL A 199 1.25 -13.14 2.27
CA VAL A 199 1.28 -12.25 3.44
C VAL A 199 -0.13 -12.07 4.00
N LEU A 200 -1.14 -11.97 3.15
CA LEU A 200 -2.55 -11.97 3.58
C LEU A 200 -2.92 -13.26 4.33
N LYS A 201 -2.45 -14.42 3.83
CA LYS A 201 -2.58 -15.71 4.52
C LYS A 201 -2.04 -15.64 5.94
N TRP A 202 -0.84 -15.10 6.13
CA TRP A 202 -0.27 -14.94 7.47
C TRP A 202 -1.14 -14.03 8.35
N MET A 203 -1.66 -12.92 7.83
CA MET A 203 -2.59 -12.06 8.61
C MET A 203 -3.86 -12.80 9.04
N CYS A 204 -4.45 -13.61 8.14
CA CYS A 204 -5.61 -14.43 8.48
C CYS A 204 -5.26 -15.49 9.54
N GLU A 205 -4.12 -16.18 9.39
CA GLU A 205 -3.65 -17.16 10.38
C GLU A 205 -3.33 -16.51 11.73
N ARG A 206 -2.86 -15.26 11.74
CA ARG A 206 -2.74 -14.47 12.96
C ARG A 206 -4.12 -14.30 13.59
N VAL A 207 -5.10 -13.74 12.87
CA VAL A 207 -6.48 -13.52 13.37
C VAL A 207 -7.09 -14.81 13.92
N ASP A 208 -6.92 -15.93 13.20
CA ASP A 208 -7.44 -17.25 13.57
C ASP A 208 -6.68 -17.91 14.75
N GLY A 209 -5.58 -17.32 15.23
CA GLY A 209 -4.73 -17.91 16.26
C GLY A 209 -3.90 -19.11 15.80
N LYS A 210 -3.75 -19.30 14.48
CA LYS A 210 -3.00 -20.40 13.84
C LYS A 210 -1.52 -20.08 13.62
N ALA A 211 -1.14 -18.79 13.61
CA ALA A 211 0.25 -18.35 13.49
C ALA A 211 0.72 -17.59 14.74
N GLY A 212 1.97 -17.83 15.13
CA GLY A 212 2.67 -17.04 16.15
C GLY A 212 3.25 -15.74 15.58
N ALA A 213 4.01 -15.00 16.39
CA ALA A 213 4.81 -13.88 15.92
C ALA A 213 6.03 -13.68 16.84
N ILE A 214 7.02 -12.93 16.37
CA ILE A 214 8.18 -12.48 17.15
C ILE A 214 7.97 -11.02 17.50
N GLU A 215 8.12 -10.68 18.77
CA GLU A 215 8.11 -9.29 19.22
C GLU A 215 9.40 -8.58 18.80
N THR A 216 9.26 -7.45 18.12
CA THR A 216 10.38 -6.55 17.74
C THR A 216 10.13 -5.16 18.32
N PRO A 217 10.97 -4.15 18.12
CA PRO A 217 10.67 -2.78 18.55
C PRO A 217 9.53 -2.07 17.79
N ILE A 218 9.13 -2.58 16.63
CA ILE A 218 8.18 -1.89 15.73
C ILE A 218 6.82 -2.58 15.63
N GLY A 219 6.68 -3.76 16.22
CA GLY A 219 5.47 -4.59 16.14
C GLY A 219 5.79 -6.06 16.31
N LEU A 220 4.78 -6.88 15.98
CA LEU A 220 4.91 -8.33 15.92
C LEU A 220 5.20 -8.75 14.47
N MET A 221 6.26 -9.51 14.28
CA MET A 221 6.76 -9.95 12.97
C MET A 221 6.47 -11.44 12.74
N PRO A 222 6.36 -11.89 11.48
CA PRO A 222 6.37 -13.32 11.18
C PRO A 222 7.67 -13.98 11.68
N LYS A 223 7.57 -15.24 12.12
CA LYS A 223 8.73 -16.09 12.41
C LYS A 223 9.38 -16.53 11.10
N GLU A 224 10.62 -16.99 11.19
CA GLU A 224 11.26 -17.67 10.06
C GLU A 224 10.41 -18.88 9.64
N GLY A 225 10.07 -18.97 8.36
CA GLY A 225 9.20 -20.02 7.80
C GLY A 225 7.69 -19.75 7.85
N ASP A 226 7.22 -18.67 8.50
CA ASP A 226 5.79 -18.35 8.55
C ASP A 226 5.24 -17.86 7.19
N ILE A 227 6.08 -17.22 6.38
CA ILE A 227 5.71 -16.80 5.03
C ILE A 227 5.93 -17.96 4.07
N ASP A 228 4.85 -18.40 3.43
CA ASP A 228 4.89 -19.46 2.42
C ASP A 228 5.65 -18.99 1.18
N LEU A 229 6.79 -19.63 0.88
CA LEU A 229 7.62 -19.38 -0.29
C LEU A 229 7.57 -20.50 -1.33
N THR A 230 6.64 -21.47 -1.20
CA THR A 230 6.50 -22.56 -2.17
C THR A 230 6.24 -21.98 -3.57
N GLY A 231 7.10 -22.34 -4.52
CA GLY A 231 7.08 -21.84 -5.90
C GLY A 231 7.82 -20.51 -6.12
N LEU A 232 8.38 -19.89 -5.08
CA LEU A 232 9.16 -18.66 -5.19
C LEU A 232 10.65 -18.91 -5.03
N ALA A 233 11.43 -18.44 -6.01
CA ALA A 233 12.90 -18.45 -5.95
C ALA A 233 13.44 -17.18 -5.27
N ILE A 234 13.13 -17.01 -3.99
CA ILE A 234 13.67 -15.90 -3.17
C ILE A 234 14.88 -16.39 -2.38
N PRO A 235 16.09 -15.84 -2.59
CA PRO A 235 17.25 -16.18 -1.77
C PRO A 235 17.00 -15.94 -0.29
N ALA A 236 17.51 -16.80 0.58
CA ALA A 236 17.36 -16.64 2.04
C ALA A 236 17.91 -15.29 2.55
N ALA A 237 18.94 -14.74 1.89
CA ALA A 237 19.46 -13.41 2.19
C ALA A 237 18.45 -12.30 1.87
N ASP A 238 17.78 -12.38 0.71
CA ASP A 238 16.74 -11.43 0.30
C ASP A 238 15.55 -11.49 1.27
N LEU A 239 15.13 -12.68 1.71
CA LEU A 239 14.07 -12.83 2.71
C LEU A 239 14.45 -12.23 4.07
N ARG A 240 15.67 -12.49 4.54
CA ARG A 240 16.18 -11.89 5.79
C ARG A 240 16.22 -10.37 5.70
N GLU A 241 16.69 -9.82 4.58
CA GLU A 241 16.65 -8.38 4.37
C GLU A 241 15.21 -7.87 4.32
N LEU A 242 14.32 -8.57 3.62
CA LEU A 242 12.91 -8.20 3.46
C LEU A 242 12.18 -8.08 4.81
N LEU A 243 12.53 -8.94 5.77
CA LEU A 243 11.98 -8.97 7.13
C LEU A 243 12.85 -8.23 8.17
N ARG A 244 13.99 -7.65 7.78
CA ARG A 244 14.92 -7.01 8.72
C ARG A 244 14.33 -5.75 9.33
N VAL A 245 14.42 -5.64 10.65
CA VAL A 245 14.18 -4.41 11.42
C VAL A 245 15.52 -3.78 11.80
N ASP A 246 15.85 -2.65 11.18
CA ASP A 246 17.08 -1.91 11.47
C ASP A 246 16.82 -0.80 12.50
N ALA A 247 17.24 -1.02 13.75
CA ALA A 247 16.95 -0.11 14.85
C ALA A 247 17.52 1.31 14.63
N ASN A 248 18.68 1.44 13.99
CA ASN A 248 19.29 2.74 13.72
C ASN A 248 18.50 3.49 12.65
N ALA A 249 18.07 2.80 11.60
CA ALA A 249 17.20 3.39 10.58
C ALA A 249 15.86 3.84 11.17
N TRP A 250 15.29 3.07 12.10
CA TRP A 250 14.06 3.45 12.80
C TRP A 250 14.25 4.61 13.78
N LYS A 251 15.41 4.73 14.45
CA LYS A 251 15.72 5.92 15.26
C LYS A 251 15.74 7.19 14.40
N ALA A 252 16.24 7.10 13.17
CA ALA A 252 16.22 8.23 12.24
C ALA A 252 14.79 8.65 11.85
N GLU A 253 13.82 7.72 11.83
CA GLU A 253 12.40 8.05 11.57
C GLU A 253 11.76 8.85 12.71
N ILE A 254 12.23 8.73 13.96
CA ILE A 254 11.63 9.41 15.12
C ILE A 254 11.60 10.91 14.91
N SER A 255 12.71 11.51 14.47
CA SER A 255 12.82 12.95 14.24
C SER A 255 11.80 13.45 13.19
N ASP A 256 11.58 12.66 12.14
CA ASP A 256 10.58 13.00 11.11
C ASP A 256 9.14 12.84 11.64
N ILE A 257 8.88 11.82 12.46
CA ILE A 257 7.57 11.64 13.12
C ILE A 257 7.30 12.78 14.10
N GLU A 258 8.29 13.20 14.90
CA GLU A 258 8.20 14.34 15.82
C GLU A 258 7.86 15.62 15.06
N LYS A 259 8.56 15.89 13.94
CA LYS A 259 8.28 17.04 13.08
C LYS A 259 6.87 16.98 12.52
N HIS A 260 6.42 15.81 12.05
CA HIS A 260 5.06 15.63 11.54
C HIS A 260 4.01 15.90 12.63
N PHE A 261 4.19 15.31 13.80
CA PHE A 261 3.28 15.46 14.94
C PHE A 261 3.28 16.87 15.54
N GLY A 262 4.42 17.58 15.48
CA GLY A 262 4.53 18.96 15.92
C GLY A 262 3.58 19.92 15.18
N GLN A 263 3.19 19.59 13.94
CA GLN A 263 2.23 20.39 13.15
C GLN A 263 0.83 20.47 13.78
N PHE A 264 0.49 19.52 14.66
CA PHE A 264 -0.82 19.44 15.31
C PHE A 264 -0.86 20.11 16.69
N GLY A 265 0.29 20.52 17.25
CA GLY A 265 0.39 21.18 18.55
C GLY A 265 -0.38 20.45 19.65
N ASP A 266 -1.15 21.19 20.44
CA ASP A 266 -1.93 20.67 21.57
C ASP A 266 -3.11 19.80 21.16
N ARG A 267 -3.50 19.81 19.88
CA ARG A 267 -4.60 18.95 19.39
C ARG A 267 -4.19 17.49 19.23
N LEU A 268 -2.89 17.23 19.07
CA LEU A 268 -2.37 15.86 18.92
C LEU A 268 -2.76 15.02 20.14
N PRO A 269 -3.43 13.87 19.95
CA PRO A 269 -3.79 13.00 21.08
C PRO A 269 -2.56 12.55 21.86
N GLU A 270 -2.62 12.66 23.20
CA GLU A 270 -1.53 12.22 24.10
C GLU A 270 -1.19 10.74 23.90
N ARG A 271 -2.19 9.90 23.57
CA ARG A 271 -1.99 8.49 23.21
C ARG A 271 -0.98 8.30 22.07
N LEU A 272 -0.96 9.20 21.07
CA LEU A 272 0.01 9.13 19.98
C LEU A 272 1.40 9.64 20.38
N ARG A 273 1.47 10.68 21.21
CA ARG A 273 2.75 11.12 21.83
C ARG A 273 3.36 9.99 22.64
N LYS A 274 2.54 9.27 23.42
CA LYS A 274 2.96 8.10 24.18
C LYS A 274 3.49 6.98 23.26
N GLN A 275 2.79 6.66 22.16
CA GLN A 275 3.27 5.64 21.22
C GLN A 275 4.62 5.99 20.59
N LEU A 276 4.86 7.27 20.26
CA LEU A 276 6.16 7.75 19.78
C LEU A 276 7.25 7.60 20.85
N ASN A 277 6.98 8.00 22.09
CA ASN A 277 7.91 7.84 23.20
C ASN A 277 8.23 6.36 23.47
N ASP A 278 7.21 5.49 23.43
CA ASP A 278 7.38 4.06 23.63
C ASP A 278 8.18 3.41 22.48
N LEU A 279 8.01 3.87 21.24
CA LEU A 279 8.87 3.47 20.11
C LEU A 279 10.34 3.81 20.39
N GLY A 280 10.62 5.05 20.84
CA GLY A 280 11.98 5.46 21.22
C GLY A 280 12.59 4.54 22.27
N LYS A 281 11.84 4.22 23.35
CA LYS A 281 12.29 3.30 24.40
C LYS A 281 12.57 1.89 23.88
N ARG A 282 11.72 1.36 22.98
CA ARG A 282 11.91 0.01 22.41
C ARG A 282 13.14 -0.06 21.49
N LEU A 283 13.55 1.06 20.89
CA LEU A 283 14.70 1.13 19.99
C LEU A 283 16.04 1.32 20.75
N GLY A 284 16.01 1.69 22.03
CA GLY A 284 17.19 1.89 22.88
C GLY A 284 17.77 3.29 22.75
#